data_AF-A0A535Z5J7-F1
#
_entry.id   AF-A0A535Z5J7-F1
#
_cell.length_a   1.000
_cell.length_b   1.000
_cell.length_c   1.000
_cell.angle_alpha   90.00
_cell.angle_beta   90.00
_cell.angle_gamma   90.00
#
_symmetry.space_group_name_H-M   'P 1'
#
loop_
_entity.id
_entity.type
_entity.pdbx_description
1 polymer ?
#
loop_
_entity_poly.entity_id
_entity_poly.type
_entity_poly.pdbx_seq_one_letter_code
_entity_poly.pdbx_strand_id
1 'polypeptide(L)' 'RVVAKGINRRGKEVRIKGDGLLSRAIQHEIDHLDGVLFTSRVNEGTLREIETVSDAEEPDVVQAV' A
#
# COMPACT_ATOMS: atom_id res chain seq x y z
N ARG A 1 7.03 11.60 -2.61
CA ARG A 1 5.80 12.44 -2.67
C ARG A 1 5.21 12.32 -4.07
N VAL A 2 3.90 12.11 -4.19
CA VAL A 2 3.20 11.92 -5.48
C VAL A 2 1.88 12.69 -5.51
N VAL A 3 1.35 12.94 -6.71
CA VAL A 3 -0.02 13.42 -6.91
C VAL A 3 -0.70 12.52 -7.94
N ALA A 4 -1.69 11.74 -7.52
CA ALA A 4 -2.50 10.92 -8.40
C ALA A 4 -3.75 11.68 -8.86
N LYS A 5 -4.14 11.47 -10.12
CA LYS A 5 -5.40 11.97 -10.69
C LYS A 5 -6.25 10.77 -11.08
N GLY A 6 -7.56 10.88 -10.91
CA GLY A 6 -8.47 9.80 -11.29
C GLY A 6 -9.93 10.20 -11.14
N ILE A 7 -10.80 9.21 -11.28
CA ILE A 7 -12.25 9.35 -11.14
C ILE A 7 -12.69 8.55 -9.92
N ASN A 8 -13.50 9.15 -9.05
CA ASN A 8 -14.05 8.45 -7.90
C ASN A 8 -15.24 7.55 -8.28
N ARG A 9 -15.78 6.78 -7.33
CA ARG A 9 -16.90 5.84 -7.55
C ARG A 9 -18.20 6.49 -8.07
N ARG A 10 -18.29 7.83 -8.04
CA ARG A 10 -19.44 8.62 -8.53
C ARG A 10 -19.18 9.28 -9.89
N GLY A 11 -18.07 8.97 -10.57
CA GLY A 11 -17.74 9.57 -11.85
C GLY A 11 -17.11 10.97 -11.77
N LYS A 12 -16.79 11.48 -10.57
CA LYS A 12 -16.21 12.81 -10.40
C LYS A 12 -14.68 12.77 -10.38
N GLU A 13 -14.05 13.73 -11.06
CA GLU A 13 -12.60 13.93 -11.00
C GLU A 13 -12.09 14.23 -9.58
N VAL A 14 -10.98 13.60 -9.22
CA VAL A 14 -10.29 13.78 -7.94
C VAL A 14 -8.78 13.88 -8.13
N ARG A 15 -8.12 14.55 -7.19
CA ARG A 15 -6.65 14.61 -7.10
C ARG A 15 -6.22 14.25 -5.68
N ILE A 16 -5.35 13.26 -5.54
CA ILE A 16 -4.88 12.75 -4.26
C ILE A 16 -3.40 13.08 -4.13
N LYS A 17 -3.04 13.86 -3.11
CA LYS A 17 -1.64 14.13 -2.75
C LYS A 17 -1.20 13.07 -1.74
N GLY A 18 -0.13 12.36 -2.04
CA GLY A 18 0.43 11.33 -1.16
C GLY A 18 1.87 11.65 -0.76
N ASP A 19 2.19 11.36 0.49
CA ASP A 19 3.52 11.34 1.09
C ASP A 19 3.69 10.06 1.93
N GLY A 20 4.92 9.82 2.42
CA GLY A 20 5.26 8.64 3.21
C GLY A 20 4.69 7.33 2.65
N LEU A 21 4.02 6.55 3.50
CA LEU A 21 3.40 5.28 3.13
C LEU A 21 2.27 5.43 2.11
N LEU A 22 1.47 6.50 2.17
CA LEU A 22 0.40 6.74 1.20
C LEU A 22 0.97 6.93 -0.21
N SER A 23 2.09 7.64 -0.34
CA SER A 23 2.75 7.77 -1.64
C SER A 23 3.23 6.43 -2.19
N ARG A 24 3.71 5.52 -1.34
CA ARG A 24 4.14 4.17 -1.73
C ARG A 24 2.94 3.31 -2.15
N ALA A 25 1.86 3.31 -1.37
CA ALA A 25 0.64 2.56 -1.69
C ALA A 25 0.06 3.00 -3.05
N ILE A 26 -0.04 4.31 -3.28
CA ILE A 26 -0.52 4.83 -4.58
C ILE A 26 0.32 4.31 -5.75
N GLN A 27 1.65 4.31 -5.62
CA GLN A 27 2.53 3.79 -6.67
C GLN A 27 2.37 2.28 -6.87
N HIS A 28 2.29 1.51 -5.79
CA HIS A 28 2.07 0.06 -5.82
C HIS A 28 0.79 -0.32 -6.58
N GLU A 29 -0.33 0.33 -6.28
CA GLU A 29 -1.60 0.04 -6.95
C GLU A 29 -1.58 0.47 -8.43
N ILE A 30 -0.90 1.58 -8.75
CA ILE A 30 -0.74 2.03 -10.14
C ILE A 30 0.12 1.04 -10.94
N ASP A 31 1.20 0.53 -10.36
CA ASP A 31 2.08 -0.46 -10.99
C ASP A 31 1.30 -1.72 -11.41
N HIS A 32 0.32 -2.13 -10.61
CA HIS A 32 -0.55 -3.26 -10.97
C HIS A 32 -1.39 -3.02 -12.22
N LEU A 33 -1.73 -1.77 -12.57
CA LEU A 33 -2.41 -1.44 -13.82
C LEU A 33 -1.51 -1.67 -15.05
N ASP A 34 -0.20 -1.56 -14.86
CA ASP A 34 0.83 -1.81 -15.88
C ASP A 34 1.41 -3.23 -15.79
N GLY A 35 0.85 -4.10 -14.94
CA GLY A 35 1.32 -5.48 -14.74
C GLY A 35 2.66 -5.58 -14.01
N VAL A 36 3.08 -4.53 -13.30
CA VAL A 36 4.32 -4.49 -12.52
C VAL A 36 4.04 -4.94 -11.08
N LEU A 37 4.84 -5.88 -10.59
CA LEU A 37 4.80 -6.35 -9.20
C LEU A 37 5.87 -5.66 -8.36
N PHE A 38 5.67 -5.62 -7.04
CA PHE A 38 6.65 -5.00 -6.13
C PHE A 38 8.03 -5.68 -6.22
N THR A 39 8.07 -6.99 -6.47
CA THR A 39 9.30 -7.78 -6.65
C THR A 39 10.13 -7.33 -7.85
N SER A 40 9.52 -6.62 -8.81
CA SER A 40 10.24 -6.03 -9.94
C SER A 40 10.93 -4.70 -9.60
N ARG A 41 10.65 -4.11 -8.43
CA ARG A 41 11.18 -2.80 -8.01
C ARG A 41 12.12 -2.86 -6.80
N VAL A 42 12.22 -4.01 -6.14
CA VAL A 42 13.14 -4.19 -5.01
C VAL A 42 14.59 -4.23 -5.48
N ASN A 43 15.50 -3.79 -4.63
CA ASN A 43 16.93 -3.96 -4.89
C ASN A 43 17.29 -5.45 -4.81
N GLU A 44 18.24 -5.87 -5.64
CA GLU A 44 18.75 -7.23 -5.64
C GLU A 44 19.25 -7.63 -4.24
N GLY A 45 18.95 -8.87 -3.83
CA GLY A 45 19.33 -9.40 -2.51
C GLY A 45 18.55 -8.87 -1.30
N THR A 46 17.50 -8.05 -1.49
CA THR A 46 16.72 -7.51 -0.35
C THR A 46 15.44 -8.30 -0.01
N LEU A 47 15.03 -9.23 -0.86
CA LEU A 47 13.89 -10.10 -0.58
C LEU A 47 14.27 -11.13 0.48
N ARG A 48 13.33 -11.36 1.41
CA ARG A 48 13.45 -12.37 2.46
C ARG A 48 12.13 -13.12 2.59
N GLU A 49 12.23 -14.41 2.88
CA GLU A 49 11.09 -15.20 3.28
C GLU A 49 10.63 -14.75 4.68
N ILE A 50 9.32 -14.72 4.89
CA ILE A 50 8.73 -14.42 6.19
C ILE A 50 8.10 -15.72 6.68
N GLU A 51 8.58 -16.23 7.81
CA GLU A 51 7.92 -17.32 8.52
C GLU A 51 6.53 -16.84 8.93
N THR A 52 5.48 -17.55 8.51
CA THR A 52 4.11 -17.26 8.92
C THR A 52 4.02 -17.40 10.43
N VAL A 53 3.78 -16.28 11.12
CA VAL A 53 3.34 -16.31 12.51
C VAL A 53 1.90 -16.81 12.47
N SER A 54 1.67 -18.05 12.90
CA SER A 54 0.34 -18.63 13.01
C SER A 54 -0.52 -17.75 13.93
N ASP A 55 -1.71 -17.38 13.45
CA ASP A 55 -2.62 -16.40 14.01
C ASP A 55 -2.93 -16.53 15.51
N ALA A 56 -3.01 -15.36 16.19
CA ALA A 56 -4.08 -14.93 17.11
C ALA A 56 -3.59 -14.27 18.41
N GLU A 57 -3.32 -12.96 18.36
CA GLU A 57 -3.78 -12.08 19.45
C GLU A 57 -4.53 -10.93 18.79
N GLU A 58 -5.86 -10.91 18.96
CA GLU A 58 -6.65 -9.73 18.60
C GLU A 58 -6.09 -8.52 19.38
N PRO A 59 -5.96 -7.34 18.77
CA PRO A 59 -5.57 -6.16 19.54
C PRO A 59 -6.66 -5.91 20.58
N ASP A 60 -6.26 -5.95 21.86
CA ASP A 60 -7.09 -5.75 23.04
C ASP A 60 -7.82 -4.39 22.93
N VAL A 61 -9.04 -4.43 22.38
CA VAL A 61 -9.93 -3.27 22.36
C VAL A 61 -10.57 -3.18 23.74
N VAL A 62 -10.11 -2.19 24.50
CA VAL A 62 -10.66 -1.57 25.72
C VAL A 62 -10.25 -2.16 27.08
N GLN A 63 -9.31 -1.47 27.74
CA GLN A 63 -9.61 -0.79 29.00
C GLN A 63 -8.67 0.41 29.20
N ALA A 64 -9.00 1.53 28.55
CA ALA A 64 -8.56 2.83 29.02
C ALA A 64 -9.39 3.15 30.27
N VAL A 65 -8.67 3.31 31.38
CA VAL A 65 -9.16 3.80 32.68
C VAL A 65 -9.69 5.22 32.53
#